data_AF-A0A3B1A3U9-F1
#
_entry.id   AF-A0A3B1A3U9-F1
#
_cell.length_a   1.000
_cell.length_b   1.000
_cell.length_c   1.000
_cell.angle_alpha   90.00
_cell.angle_beta   90.00
_cell.angle_gamma   90.00
#
_symmetry.space_group_name_H-M   'P 1'
#
loop_
_entity.id
_entity.type
_entity.pdbx_description
1 polymer ?
#
loop_
_entity_poly.entity_id
_entity_poly.type
_entity_poly.pdbx_seq_one_letter_code
_entity_poly.pdbx_strand_id
1 'polypeptide(L)' 'MACGTFSRSAKKANLLTGCERFLLSKEEAEIIIDNMVKTVQSERNNSLRRAGFSERDCAAISSAFIYDGFFYDIAE' A
#
# COMPACT_ATOMS: atom_id res chain seq x y z
N MET A 1 -11.13 -12.30 1.81
CA MET A 1 -11.14 -10.83 1.70
C MET A 1 -11.00 -10.47 0.23
N ALA A 2 -11.99 -9.83 -0.38
CA ALA A 2 -11.94 -9.36 -1.77
C ALA A 2 -11.57 -7.87 -1.77
N CYS A 3 -10.61 -7.47 -2.60
CA CYS A 3 -10.10 -6.12 -2.72
C CYS A 3 -10.31 -5.69 -4.18
N GLY A 4 -11.37 -4.94 -4.48
CA GLY A 4 -11.71 -4.59 -5.87
C GLY A 4 -12.35 -5.72 -6.67
N THR A 5 -12.21 -5.66 -8.00
CA THR A 5 -12.86 -6.57 -8.95
C THR A 5 -12.08 -7.87 -9.13
N PHE A 6 -10.75 -7.87 -8.96
CA PHE A 6 -9.89 -9.03 -9.17
C PHE A 6 -9.57 -9.80 -7.88
N SER A 7 -10.62 -10.21 -7.17
CA SER A 7 -10.54 -11.09 -5.99
C SER A 7 -9.59 -10.55 -4.91
N ARG A 8 -8.61 -11.34 -4.44
CA ARG A 8 -7.74 -11.01 -3.29
C ARG A 8 -6.45 -10.26 -3.65
N SER A 9 -6.31 -9.81 -4.90
CA SER A 9 -5.10 -9.13 -5.36
C SER A 9 -5.03 -7.71 -4.78
N ALA A 10 -4.14 -7.47 -3.83
CA ALA A 10 -4.01 -6.17 -3.16
C ALA A 10 -3.14 -5.17 -3.96
N LYS A 11 -3.21 -5.18 -5.29
CA LYS A 11 -2.47 -4.24 -6.16
C LYS A 11 -3.16 -2.88 -6.22
N LYS A 12 -2.40 -1.78 -6.35
CA LYS A 12 -2.92 -0.42 -6.54
C LYS A 12 -3.97 -0.38 -7.65
N ALA A 13 -3.65 -0.95 -8.82
CA ALA A 13 -4.55 -0.98 -9.97
C ALA A 13 -5.89 -1.68 -9.64
N ASN A 14 -5.86 -2.79 -8.89
CA ASN A 14 -7.09 -3.50 -8.51
C ASN A 14 -7.90 -2.74 -7.45
N LEU A 15 -7.23 -2.07 -6.50
CA LEU A 15 -7.93 -1.23 -5.52
C LEU A 15 -8.72 -0.11 -6.20
N LEU A 16 -8.16 0.50 -7.25
CA LEU A 16 -8.83 1.54 -8.03
C LEU A 16 -10.08 1.04 -8.75
N THR A 17 -10.18 -0.26 -9.10
CA THR A 17 -11.41 -0.81 -9.72
C THR A 17 -12.63 -0.78 -8.78
N GLY A 18 -12.41 -0.68 -7.47
CA GLY A 18 -13.47 -0.66 -6.46
C GLY A 18 -13.72 0.72 -5.85
N CYS A 19 -13.05 1.78 -6.31
CA CYS A 19 -13.08 3.10 -5.67
C CYS A 19 -14.48 3.72 -5.60
N GLU A 20 -15.31 3.47 -6.62
CA GLU A 20 -16.69 3.98 -6.70
C GLU A 20 -17.58 3.51 -5.53
N ARG A 21 -17.28 2.36 -4.92
CA ARG A 21 -18.00 1.86 -3.73
C ARG A 21 -17.82 2.75 -2.51
N PHE A 22 -16.79 3.59 -2.53
CA PHE A 22 -16.46 4.56 -1.48
C PHE A 22 -16.82 5.99 -1.87
N LEU A 23 -17.56 6.18 -2.99
CA LEU A 23 -17.92 7.50 -3.53
C LEU A 23 -16.69 8.37 -3.86
N LEU A 24 -15.59 7.73 -4.25
CA LEU A 24 -14.37 8.40 -4.69
C LEU A 24 -14.27 8.36 -6.21
N SER A 25 -13.79 9.45 -6.80
CA SER A 25 -13.27 9.40 -8.16
C SER A 25 -11.99 8.56 -8.21
N LYS A 26 -11.61 8.13 -9.42
CA LYS A 26 -10.38 7.38 -9.62
C LYS A 26 -9.15 8.21 -9.19
N GLU A 27 -9.16 9.50 -9.51
CA GLU A 27 -8.10 10.46 -9.18
C GLU A 27 -8.00 10.66 -7.66
N GLU A 28 -9.13 10.83 -6.97
CA GLU A 28 -9.17 10.96 -5.50
C GLU A 28 -8.63 9.71 -4.82
N ALA A 29 -9.07 8.53 -5.26
CA ALA A 29 -8.61 7.26 -4.73
C ALA A 29 -7.10 7.05 -4.98
N GLU A 30 -6.60 7.47 -6.14
CA GLU A 30 -5.18 7.42 -6.46
C GLU A 30 -4.36 8.33 -5.55
N ILE A 31 -4.79 9.56 -5.32
CA ILE A 31 -4.14 10.50 -4.40
C ILE A 31 -4.09 9.93 -2.98
N ILE A 32 -5.19 9.33 -2.52
CA ILE A 32 -5.26 8.71 -1.19
C ILE A 32 -4.24 7.56 -1.09
N ILE A 33 -4.20 6.66 -2.07
CA ILE A 33 -3.25 5.54 -2.08
C ILE A 33 -1.81 6.05 -2.10
N ASP A 34 -1.50 7.04 -2.93
CA ASP A 34 -0.15 7.60 -3.03
C ASP A 34 0.29 8.29 -1.72
N ASN A 35 -0.63 8.96 -1.04
CA ASN A 35 -0.38 9.53 0.27
C ASN A 35 -0.12 8.44 1.33
N MET A 36 -0.89 7.35 1.31
CA MET A 36 -0.65 6.21 2.20
C MET A 36 0.74 5.59 1.97
N VAL A 37 1.13 5.40 0.71
CA VAL A 37 2.47 4.91 0.34
C VAL A 37 3.55 5.84 0.90
N LYS A 38 3.43 7.16 0.68
CA LYS A 38 4.37 8.15 1.20
C LYS A 38 4.46 8.12 2.72
N THR A 39 3.33 8.05 3.42
CA THR A 39 3.30 7.98 4.89
C THR A 39 3.97 6.72 5.40
N VAL A 40 3.69 5.56 4.80
CA VAL A 40 4.38 4.30 5.19
C VAL A 40 5.87 4.43 4.92
N GLN A 41 6.28 5.02 3.80
CA GLN A 41 7.69 5.18 3.46
C GLN A 41 8.43 6.10 4.44
N SER A 42 7.81 7.22 4.84
CA SER A 42 8.43 8.20 5.76
C SER A 42 8.41 7.74 7.21
N GLU A 43 7.29 7.16 7.67
CA GLU A 43 7.08 6.89 9.10
C GLU A 43 7.42 5.46 9.53
N ARG A 44 7.63 4.51 8.61
CA ARG A 44 7.88 3.10 9.00
C ARG A 44 9.03 2.99 9.99
N ASN A 45 10.19 3.56 9.67
CA ASN A 45 11.36 3.45 10.53
C ASN A 45 11.10 4.09 11.89
N ASN A 46 10.51 5.28 11.92
CA ASN A 46 10.16 5.97 13.18
C ASN A 46 9.19 5.13 14.03
N SER A 47 8.15 4.58 13.40
CA SER A 47 7.14 3.73 14.06
C SER A 47 7.75 2.45 14.64
N LEU A 48 8.59 1.75 13.88
CA LEU A 48 9.27 0.54 14.35
C LEU A 48 10.27 0.85 15.47
N ARG A 49 11.02 1.95 15.35
CA ARG A 49 11.95 2.41 16.38
C ARG A 49 11.23 2.73 17.69
N ARG A 50 10.06 3.38 17.62
CA ARG A 50 9.19 3.64 18.78
C ARG A 50 8.65 2.35 19.41
N ALA A 51 8.46 1.30 18.62
CA ALA A 51 8.08 -0.03 19.10
C ALA A 51 9.26 -0.85 19.66
N GLY A 52 10.49 -0.32 19.66
CA GLY A 52 11.67 -0.97 20.24
C GLY A 52 12.53 -1.78 19.26
N PHE A 53 12.28 -1.68 17.95
CA PHE A 53 13.08 -2.39 16.94
C PHE A 53 14.49 -1.78 16.84
N SER A 54 15.50 -2.63 16.64
CA SER A 54 16.84 -2.15 16.27
C SER A 54 16.88 -1.72 14.79
N GLU A 55 17.93 -1.01 14.37
CA GLU A 55 18.11 -0.69 12.94
C GLU A 55 18.23 -1.95 12.09
N ARG A 56 18.88 -2.98 12.63
CA ARG A 56 19.03 -4.29 11.99
C ARG A 56 17.68 -4.95 11.75
N ASP A 57 16.78 -4.90 12.73
CA ASP A 57 15.43 -5.46 12.60
C ASP A 57 14.61 -4.68 11.57
N CYS A 58 14.67 -3.34 11.60
CA CYS A 58 14.02 -2.48 10.61
C CYS A 58 14.49 -2.79 9.18
N ALA A 59 15.79 -3.02 8.99
CA ALA A 59 16.35 -3.39 7.68
C ALA A 59 15.90 -4.80 7.26
N ALA A 60 15.87 -5.75 8.18
CA ALA A 60 15.48 -7.14 7.90
C ALA A 60 14.03 -7.27 7.40
N ILE A 61 13.12 -6.43 7.89
CA ILE A 61 11.71 -6.45 7.47
C ILE A 61 11.37 -5.39 6.41
N SER A 62 12.38 -4.70 5.87
CA SER A 62 12.16 -3.56 4.98
C SER A 62 11.39 -3.92 3.71
N SER A 63 11.58 -5.14 3.19
CA SER A 63 10.90 -5.65 2.00
C SER A 63 9.42 -5.99 2.23
N ALA A 64 8.97 -6.12 3.49
CA ALA A 64 7.57 -6.41 3.81
C ALA A 64 6.65 -5.19 3.59
N PHE A 65 7.22 -3.99 3.47
CA PHE A 65 6.48 -2.74 3.27
C PHE A 65 6.74 -2.22 1.86
N ILE A 66 5.68 -1.78 1.17
CA ILE A 66 5.78 -1.15 -0.16
C ILE A 66 6.59 -2.03 -1.11
N TYR A 67 6.19 -3.29 -1.22
CA TYR A 67 6.83 -4.21 -2.16
C TYR A 67 6.45 -3.83 -3.61
N ASP A 68 7.37 -3.98 -4.56
CA ASP A 68 7.20 -3.51 -5.95
C ASP A 68 5.94 -4.05 -6.62
N GLY A 69 5.58 -5.30 -6.33
CA GLY A 69 4.39 -5.93 -6.90
C GLY A 69 3.06 -5.30 -6.50
N PHE A 70 3.03 -4.38 -5.52
CA PHE A 70 1.87 -3.54 -5.23
C PHE A 70 1.54 -2.61 -6.40
N PHE A 71 2.56 -2.15 -7.14
CA PHE A 71 2.42 -1.20 -8.24
C PHE A 71 2.32 -1.87 -9.62
N TYR A 72 2.44 -3.19 -9.69
CA TYR A 72 2.26 -3.90 -10.95
C TYR A 72 0.81 -3.80 -11.41
N ASP A 73 0.64 -3.79 -12.73
CA ASP A 73 -0.68 -3.77 -13.32
C ASP A 73 -1.42 -5.09 -13.06
N ILE A 74 -2.72 -5.06 -13.29
CA ILE A 74 -3.54 -6.26 -13.34
C ILE A 74 -3.36 -6.86 -14.74
N ALA A 75 -3.07 -8.15 -14.84
CA ALA A 75 -3.16 -8.82 -16.13
C ALA A 75 -4.63 -8.81 -16.56
N GLU A 76 -4.90 -8.42 -17.80
CA GLU A 76 -6.23 -8.52 -18.43
C GLU A 76 -6.78 -9.94 -18.38
#